data_AF-A0AA96JI60-F1
#
_entry.id   AF-A0AA96JI60-F1
#
_cell.length_a   1.000
_cell.length_b   1.000
_cell.length_c   1.000
_cell.angle_alpha   90.00
_cell.angle_beta   90.00
_cell.angle_gamma   90.00
#
_symmetry.space_group_name_H-M   'P 1'
#
loop_
_entity.id
_entity.type
_entity.pdbx_description
1 polymer ?
#
loop_
_entity_poly.entity_id
_entity_poly.type
_entity_poly.pdbx_seq_one_letter_code
_entity_poly.pdbx_strand_id
1 'polypeptide(L)'
;MDGADGADGPAGASGPGLTLVVLSPTDPMSRGQLRRMAELARDEGYEVRWEEARGGVAAPFQTIGGLTSLLRRAARVVMGDPFSRYVQLLLTITRARDLVVVDDGTATMEFVAQLARGERLVRWHRKGGRPGPRDLVFAPVSAVARRRLTPNGGRGSRSVEVFSSMPIDETPDGVTVTVNGFDWTRSRFGPPRITTGADLVGTSLVETGVVDGERYLDAVRLLAKTHGARRYFAHRRESAEKLHRLAAETGLQIVRPDLPLELIARRGPIGRMILSFPSTVVHTLPLALAGTDVRVAVCDIDPAWLTANASPRAQGFLSGVTGTARDVQRLARSSVQTG
;
A
#
# COMPACT_ATOMS: atom_id res chain seq x y z
N MET A 1 13.09 11.36 -52.30
CA MET A 1 14.02 10.61 -51.43
C MET A 1 13.54 10.86 -50.02
N ASP A 2 12.68 9.96 -49.56
CA ASP A 2 12.05 10.00 -48.26
C ASP A 2 13.02 9.51 -47.19
N GLY A 3 13.22 10.31 -46.15
CA GLY A 3 13.97 9.95 -44.95
C GLY A 3 13.08 10.20 -43.75
N ALA A 4 12.42 9.16 -43.28
CA ALA A 4 11.62 9.18 -42.06
C ALA A 4 12.54 8.98 -40.85
N ASP A 5 12.70 10.01 -40.02
CA ASP A 5 13.29 9.90 -38.69
C ASP A 5 12.26 9.27 -37.74
N GLY A 6 12.46 7.98 -37.47
CA GLY A 6 11.75 7.25 -36.44
C GLY A 6 12.21 7.72 -35.06
N ALA A 7 11.30 8.35 -34.32
CA ALA A 7 11.48 8.64 -32.91
C ALA A 7 11.52 7.33 -32.11
N ASP A 8 12.70 6.95 -31.63
CA ASP A 8 12.88 5.92 -30.60
C ASP A 8 12.20 6.38 -29.30
N GLY A 9 11.02 5.82 -29.03
CA GLY A 9 10.42 5.84 -27.70
C GLY A 9 11.24 4.99 -26.72
N PRO A 10 11.17 5.24 -25.40
CA PRO A 10 11.96 4.48 -24.44
C PRO A 10 11.56 3.01 -24.49
N ALA A 11 12.51 2.17 -24.92
CA ALA A 11 12.38 0.73 -24.94
C ALA A 11 11.96 0.22 -23.54
N GLY A 12 10.83 -0.47 -23.48
CA GLY A 12 10.41 -1.21 -22.29
C GLY A 12 11.54 -2.16 -21.87
N ALA A 13 11.97 -2.06 -20.62
CA ALA A 13 13.01 -2.90 -20.08
C ALA A 13 12.49 -4.34 -19.90
N SER A 14 12.44 -5.11 -20.98
CA SER A 14 12.29 -6.56 -20.92
C SER A 14 13.61 -7.15 -20.38
N GLY A 15 13.69 -7.28 -19.06
CA GLY A 15 14.87 -7.83 -18.39
C GLY A 15 14.78 -9.35 -18.25
N PRO A 16 15.53 -10.16 -19.02
CA PRO A 16 15.72 -11.57 -18.70
C PRO A 16 16.37 -11.69 -17.31
N GLY A 17 15.66 -12.28 -16.34
CA GLY A 17 16.19 -12.55 -14.99
C GLY A 17 15.33 -12.15 -13.79
N LEU A 18 14.15 -11.56 -13.99
CA LEU A 18 13.20 -11.28 -12.91
C LEU A 18 11.98 -12.23 -12.95
N THR A 19 11.80 -13.02 -11.90
CA THR A 19 10.59 -13.83 -11.68
C THR A 19 9.74 -13.20 -10.58
N LEU A 20 8.51 -12.81 -10.92
CA LEU A 20 7.53 -12.28 -9.97
C LEU A 20 6.70 -13.42 -9.37
N VAL A 21 6.65 -13.48 -8.03
CA VAL A 21 5.90 -14.51 -7.32
C VAL A 21 4.76 -13.88 -6.54
N VAL A 22 3.52 -14.26 -6.87
CA VAL A 22 2.33 -13.81 -6.17
C VAL A 22 1.92 -14.87 -5.15
N LEU A 23 2.11 -14.56 -3.86
CA LEU A 23 1.63 -15.37 -2.74
C LEU A 23 0.17 -15.02 -2.43
N SER A 24 -0.75 -15.68 -3.11
CA SER A 24 -2.16 -15.27 -3.16
C SER A 24 -2.85 -15.24 -1.77
N PRO A 25 -3.62 -14.17 -1.46
CA PRO A 25 -4.46 -14.12 -0.27
C PRO A 25 -5.71 -14.98 -0.47
N THR A 26 -6.49 -15.14 0.61
CA THR A 26 -7.80 -15.81 0.56
C THR A 26 -8.94 -14.87 0.17
N ASP A 27 -8.80 -13.57 0.48
CA ASP A 27 -9.81 -12.54 0.19
C ASP A 27 -10.05 -12.39 -1.34
N PRO A 28 -11.28 -12.62 -1.83
CA PRO A 28 -11.60 -12.58 -3.25
C PRO A 28 -11.27 -11.25 -3.93
N MET A 29 -11.57 -10.12 -3.28
CA MET A 29 -11.30 -8.78 -3.83
C MET A 29 -9.80 -8.55 -4.04
N SER A 30 -8.99 -8.87 -3.03
CA SER A 30 -7.54 -8.77 -3.11
C SER A 30 -6.95 -9.72 -4.16
N ARG A 31 -7.50 -10.94 -4.31
CA ARG A 31 -7.11 -11.86 -5.38
C ARG A 31 -7.42 -11.28 -6.77
N GLY A 32 -8.58 -10.66 -6.95
CA GLY A 32 -8.96 -9.98 -8.17
C GLY A 32 -7.97 -8.88 -8.57
N GLN A 33 -7.67 -7.96 -7.65
CA GLN A 33 -6.70 -6.89 -7.90
C GLN A 33 -5.29 -7.43 -8.21
N LEU A 34 -4.83 -8.47 -7.51
CA LEU A 34 -3.54 -9.10 -7.79
C LEU A 34 -3.50 -9.78 -9.16
N ARG A 35 -4.62 -10.34 -9.65
CA ARG A 35 -4.69 -10.88 -11.01
C ARG A 35 -4.54 -9.78 -12.06
N ARG A 36 -5.20 -8.64 -11.86
CA ARG A 36 -5.07 -7.46 -12.75
C ARG A 36 -3.65 -6.90 -12.75
N MET A 37 -2.99 -6.86 -11.58
CA MET A 37 -1.57 -6.50 -11.49
C MET A 37 -0.65 -7.53 -12.16
N ALA A 38 -0.96 -8.82 -12.04
CA ALA A 38 -0.21 -9.88 -12.70
C ALA A 38 -0.36 -9.85 -14.23
N GLU A 39 -1.53 -9.49 -14.74
CA GLU A 39 -1.74 -9.23 -16.17
C GLU A 39 -0.86 -8.07 -16.64
N LEU A 40 -0.87 -6.93 -15.93
CA LEU A 40 0.01 -5.80 -16.26
C LEU A 40 1.49 -6.20 -16.27
N ALA A 41 1.93 -6.98 -15.28
CA ALA A 41 3.31 -7.44 -15.25
C ALA A 41 3.66 -8.36 -16.44
N ARG A 42 2.73 -9.21 -16.88
CA ARG A 42 2.92 -10.05 -18.09
C ARG A 42 2.95 -9.21 -19.36
N ASP A 43 2.11 -8.18 -19.45
CA ASP A 43 2.08 -7.26 -20.60
C ASP A 43 3.41 -6.48 -20.72
N GLU A 44 4.10 -6.24 -19.61
CA GLU A 44 5.46 -5.67 -19.58
C GLU A 44 6.57 -6.71 -19.86
N GLY A 45 6.20 -7.98 -20.10
CA GLY A 45 7.12 -9.06 -20.44
C GLY A 45 7.71 -9.83 -19.25
N TYR A 46 7.20 -9.64 -18.03
CA TYR A 46 7.71 -10.35 -16.85
C TYR A 46 7.10 -11.75 -16.67
N GLU A 47 7.91 -12.69 -16.19
CA GLU A 47 7.43 -14.00 -15.75
C GLU A 47 6.68 -13.86 -14.41
N VAL A 48 5.41 -14.26 -14.38
CA VAL A 48 4.58 -14.21 -13.17
C VAL A 48 4.12 -15.59 -12.75
N ARG A 49 4.58 -16.02 -11.59
CA ARG A 49 4.22 -17.28 -10.92
C ARG A 49 3.21 -17.04 -9.82
N TRP A 50 2.04 -17.68 -9.93
CA TRP A 50 0.97 -17.59 -8.92
C TRP A 50 1.05 -18.79 -7.96
N GLU A 51 1.12 -18.50 -6.66
CA GLU A 51 1.22 -19.51 -5.61
C GLU A 51 -0.02 -19.49 -4.71
N GLU A 52 -0.71 -20.63 -4.62
CA GLU A 52 -1.85 -20.84 -3.71
C GLU A 52 -1.41 -21.04 -2.27
N ALA A 53 -0.53 -20.17 -1.77
CA ALA A 53 0.18 -20.33 -0.51
C ALA A 53 -0.74 -20.58 0.71
N ARG A 54 -2.01 -20.16 0.62
CA ARG A 54 -3.04 -20.19 1.68
C ARG A 54 -4.24 -21.09 1.36
N GLY A 55 -4.17 -21.91 0.31
CA GLY A 55 -5.28 -22.74 -0.20
C GLY A 55 -5.52 -24.07 0.53
N GLY A 56 -4.85 -24.34 1.66
CA GLY A 56 -5.01 -25.58 2.42
C GLY A 56 -3.87 -25.84 3.40
N VAL A 57 -3.96 -26.95 4.15
CA VAL A 57 -2.98 -27.30 5.19
C VAL A 57 -1.59 -27.63 4.61
N ALA A 58 -1.53 -28.27 3.44
CA ALA A 58 -0.29 -28.62 2.75
C ALA A 58 0.28 -27.50 1.87
N ALA A 59 -0.55 -26.51 1.51
CA ALA A 59 -0.20 -25.44 0.58
C ALA A 59 1.06 -24.63 0.97
N PRO A 60 1.30 -24.29 2.26
CA PRO A 60 2.54 -23.60 2.65
C PRO A 60 3.78 -24.42 2.30
N PHE A 61 3.77 -25.73 2.55
CA PHE A 61 4.91 -26.61 2.29
C PHE A 61 5.18 -26.76 0.80
N GLN A 62 4.12 -26.90 -0.01
CA GLN A 62 4.23 -26.97 -1.46
C GLN A 62 4.82 -25.69 -2.05
N THR A 63 4.30 -24.52 -1.66
CA THR A 63 4.83 -23.23 -2.10
C THR A 63 6.28 -23.04 -1.67
N ILE A 64 6.63 -23.36 -0.43
CA ILE A 64 8.02 -23.27 0.04
C ILE A 64 8.94 -24.19 -0.77
N GLY A 65 8.54 -25.45 -0.96
CA GLY A 65 9.29 -26.42 -1.75
C GLY A 65 9.51 -25.94 -3.19
N GLY A 66 8.45 -25.47 -3.84
CA GLY A 66 8.48 -24.96 -5.21
C GLY A 66 9.36 -23.71 -5.40
N LEU A 67 9.47 -22.87 -4.37
CA LEU A 67 10.28 -21.64 -4.42
C LEU A 67 11.71 -21.83 -3.92
N THR A 68 12.05 -22.95 -3.28
CA THR A 68 13.34 -23.13 -2.61
C THR A 68 14.54 -23.00 -3.58
N SER A 69 14.47 -23.62 -4.76
CA SER A 69 15.56 -23.55 -5.75
C SER A 69 15.75 -22.12 -6.27
N LEU A 70 14.64 -21.44 -6.59
CA LEU A 70 14.65 -20.05 -7.06
C LEU A 70 15.27 -19.12 -6.00
N LEU A 71 14.82 -19.22 -4.75
CA LEU A 71 15.31 -18.38 -3.64
C LEU A 71 16.79 -18.61 -3.30
N ARG A 72 17.30 -19.84 -3.47
CA ARG A 72 18.71 -20.17 -3.22
C ARG A 72 19.63 -19.69 -4.34
N ARG A 73 19.14 -19.59 -5.57
CA ARG A 73 19.88 -19.13 -6.76
C ARG A 73 19.79 -17.62 -6.96
N ALA A 74 18.76 -16.98 -6.44
CA ALA A 74 18.56 -15.53 -6.57
C ALA A 74 19.74 -14.76 -5.96
N ALA A 75 20.31 -13.85 -6.75
CA ALA A 75 21.33 -12.91 -6.29
C ALA A 75 20.71 -11.81 -5.41
N ARG A 76 19.48 -11.41 -5.73
CA ARG A 76 18.67 -10.38 -5.07
C ARG A 76 17.26 -10.88 -4.79
N VAL A 77 16.70 -10.53 -3.64
CA VAL A 77 15.30 -10.82 -3.30
C VAL A 77 14.57 -9.51 -2.99
N VAL A 78 13.47 -9.29 -3.71
CA VAL A 78 12.55 -8.17 -3.50
C VAL A 78 11.30 -8.70 -2.78
N MET A 79 10.85 -8.03 -1.72
CA MET A 79 9.72 -8.49 -0.89
C MET A 79 8.86 -7.32 -0.41
N GLY A 80 7.55 -7.56 -0.26
CA GLY A 80 6.63 -6.62 0.39
C GLY A 80 6.71 -6.70 1.92
N ASP A 81 5.55 -6.82 2.60
CA ASP A 81 5.43 -6.81 4.07
C ASP A 81 6.52 -7.66 4.79
N PRO A 82 7.52 -7.03 5.44
CA PRO A 82 8.57 -7.74 6.17
C PRO A 82 8.07 -8.43 7.46
N PHE A 83 6.85 -8.09 7.91
CA PHE A 83 6.18 -8.75 9.03
C PHE A 83 5.35 -9.98 8.60
N SER A 84 5.22 -10.23 7.30
CA SER A 84 4.54 -11.42 6.79
C SER A 84 5.31 -12.68 7.20
N ARG A 85 4.65 -13.58 7.93
CA ARG A 85 5.25 -14.87 8.35
C ARG A 85 5.77 -15.69 7.15
N TYR A 86 5.08 -15.61 6.00
CA TYR A 86 5.56 -16.26 4.78
C TYR A 86 6.86 -15.64 4.31
N VAL A 87 6.94 -14.31 4.21
CA VAL A 87 8.17 -13.61 3.82
C VAL A 87 9.31 -13.94 4.79
N GLN A 88 9.06 -13.91 6.09
CA GLN A 88 10.04 -14.27 7.12
C GLN A 88 10.54 -15.72 6.97
N LEU A 89 9.67 -16.66 6.61
CA LEU A 89 10.05 -18.04 6.36
C LEU A 89 10.88 -18.18 5.07
N LEU A 90 10.48 -17.54 3.97
CA LEU A 90 11.25 -17.54 2.72
C LEU A 90 12.64 -16.89 2.89
N LEU A 91 12.75 -15.88 3.76
CA LEU A 91 14.02 -15.24 4.12
C LEU A 91 15.01 -16.20 4.82
N THR A 92 14.52 -17.27 5.47
CA THR A 92 15.41 -18.28 6.05
C THR A 92 16.07 -19.16 4.99
N ILE A 93 15.48 -19.25 3.80
CA ILE A 93 15.91 -20.12 2.70
C ILE A 93 16.89 -19.41 1.77
N THR A 94 16.69 -18.11 1.54
CA THR A 94 17.49 -17.36 0.58
C THR A 94 18.97 -17.22 0.99
N ARG A 95 19.82 -17.26 -0.04
CA ARG A 95 21.26 -16.97 0.06
C ARG A 95 21.63 -15.59 -0.48
N ALA A 96 20.64 -14.86 -1.01
CA ALA A 96 20.84 -13.51 -1.51
C ALA A 96 21.49 -12.61 -0.45
N ARG A 97 22.43 -11.79 -0.91
CA ARG A 97 23.07 -10.75 -0.08
C ARG A 97 22.40 -9.40 -0.26
N ASP A 98 21.68 -9.23 -1.37
CA ASP A 98 20.90 -8.04 -1.67
C ASP A 98 19.42 -8.29 -1.37
N LEU A 99 18.90 -7.58 -0.37
CA LEU A 99 17.50 -7.66 0.04
C LEU A 99 16.83 -6.30 -0.14
N VAL A 100 15.72 -6.28 -0.86
CA VAL A 100 14.93 -5.07 -1.09
C VAL A 100 13.55 -5.23 -0.47
N VAL A 101 13.17 -4.32 0.42
CA VAL A 101 11.82 -4.21 0.96
C VAL A 101 11.07 -3.15 0.16
N VAL A 102 10.00 -3.54 -0.55
CA VAL A 102 9.11 -2.62 -1.25
C VAL A 102 7.99 -2.14 -0.34
N ASP A 103 7.46 -0.98 -0.68
CA ASP A 103 6.38 -0.32 0.05
C ASP A 103 5.16 -1.22 0.30
N ASP A 104 4.78 -1.39 1.58
CA ASP A 104 3.51 -1.97 2.04
C ASP A 104 2.70 -0.92 2.85
N GLY A 105 2.99 0.36 2.59
CA GLY A 105 2.41 1.51 3.30
C GLY A 105 3.01 1.67 4.69
N THR A 106 2.16 1.82 5.71
CA THR A 106 2.63 2.11 7.08
C THR A 106 3.44 0.99 7.71
N ALA A 107 3.33 -0.25 7.21
CA ALA A 107 4.20 -1.34 7.63
C ALA A 107 5.68 -1.07 7.28
N THR A 108 5.95 -0.40 6.16
CA THR A 108 7.32 -0.05 5.76
C THR A 108 7.91 1.02 6.69
N MET A 109 7.15 2.07 7.03
CA MET A 109 7.56 3.07 8.02
C MET A 109 7.87 2.44 9.38
N GLU A 110 7.00 1.53 9.82
CA GLU A 110 7.17 0.82 11.08
C GLU A 110 8.42 -0.07 11.07
N PHE A 111 8.65 -0.79 9.98
CA PHE A 111 9.83 -1.62 9.80
C PHE A 111 11.12 -0.79 9.91
N VAL A 112 11.19 0.35 9.21
CA VAL A 112 12.36 1.23 9.25
C VAL A 112 12.58 1.80 10.65
N ALA A 113 11.52 2.27 11.31
CA ALA A 113 11.62 2.76 12.69
C ALA A 113 12.07 1.67 13.68
N GLN A 114 11.60 0.42 13.51
CA GLN A 114 12.05 -0.69 14.33
C GLN A 114 13.51 -1.06 14.08
N LEU A 115 13.98 -0.99 12.83
CA LEU A 115 15.38 -1.20 12.51
C LEU A 115 16.28 -0.12 13.12
N ALA A 116 15.89 1.16 13.02
CA ALA A 116 16.63 2.28 13.60
C ALA A 116 16.80 2.14 15.12
N ARG A 117 15.77 1.61 15.80
CA ARG A 117 15.77 1.39 17.26
C ARG A 117 16.31 0.03 17.69
N GLY A 118 16.73 -0.83 16.77
CA GLY A 118 17.14 -2.19 17.10
C GLY A 118 16.02 -3.05 17.73
N GLU A 119 14.76 -2.77 17.43
CA GLU A 119 13.58 -3.46 17.96
C GLU A 119 13.25 -4.76 17.21
N ARG A 120 12.51 -5.69 17.85
CA ARG A 120 12.10 -6.96 17.21
C ARG A 120 11.11 -6.69 16.08
N LEU A 121 11.31 -7.33 14.91
CA LEU A 121 10.42 -7.27 13.73
C LEU A 121 9.07 -7.93 13.98
N VAL A 122 8.25 -7.29 14.79
CA VAL A 122 6.89 -7.70 15.11
C VAL A 122 5.99 -6.53 14.81
N ARG A 123 4.99 -6.76 13.94
CA ARG A 123 3.98 -5.75 13.62
C ARG A 123 3.35 -5.25 14.91
N TRP A 124 3.36 -3.95 15.14
CA TRP A 124 3.04 -3.32 16.40
C TRP A 124 1.59 -3.55 16.80
N HIS A 125 0.69 -3.80 15.85
CA HIS A 125 -0.68 -4.25 16.11
C HIS A 125 -0.74 -5.51 17.02
N ARG A 126 0.38 -6.24 17.17
CA ARG A 126 0.53 -7.37 18.11
C ARG A 126 1.24 -7.02 19.43
N LYS A 127 1.86 -5.84 19.56
CA LYS A 127 2.44 -5.34 20.82
C LYS A 127 1.31 -4.82 21.72
N GLY A 128 0.62 -5.72 22.43
CA GLY A 128 -0.46 -5.35 23.36
C GLY A 128 -1.39 -6.50 23.74
N GLY A 129 -1.42 -7.57 22.94
CA GLY A 129 -1.97 -8.86 23.34
C GLY A 129 -0.86 -9.77 23.87
N ARG A 130 -1.20 -10.68 24.80
CA ARG A 130 -0.29 -11.78 25.16
C ARG A 130 0.10 -12.54 23.87
N PRO A 131 1.40 -12.85 23.64
CA PRO A 131 1.82 -13.63 22.47
C PRO A 131 1.00 -14.90 22.37
N GLY A 132 0.36 -15.14 21.22
CA GLY A 132 -0.39 -16.38 21.03
C GLY A 132 0.58 -17.58 20.94
N PRO A 133 0.10 -18.82 21.15
CA PRO A 133 0.94 -20.02 21.02
C PRO A 133 1.68 -20.10 19.67
N ARG A 134 1.04 -19.64 18.59
CA ARG A 134 1.64 -19.56 17.26
C ARG A 134 2.77 -18.52 17.18
N ASP A 135 2.71 -17.41 17.90
CA ASP A 135 3.77 -16.39 17.88
C ASP A 135 5.06 -16.90 18.53
N LEU A 136 4.94 -17.72 19.58
CA LEU A 136 6.08 -18.36 20.24
C LEU A 136 6.77 -19.37 19.32
N VAL A 137 5.99 -20.19 18.60
CA VAL A 137 6.52 -21.17 17.64
C VAL A 137 7.28 -20.50 16.49
N PHE A 138 6.82 -19.35 16.01
CA PHE A 138 7.46 -18.63 14.90
C PHE A 138 8.59 -17.68 15.34
N ALA A 139 8.82 -17.48 16.63
CA ALA A 139 9.82 -16.55 17.14
C ALA A 139 11.25 -16.79 16.60
N PRO A 140 11.75 -18.04 16.46
CA PRO A 140 13.06 -18.29 15.86
C PRO A 140 13.15 -17.84 14.40
N VAL A 141 12.09 -18.06 13.63
CA VAL A 141 12.01 -17.66 12.21
C VAL A 141 12.04 -16.14 12.08
N SER A 142 11.24 -15.44 12.89
CA SER A 142 11.25 -13.98 12.93
C SER A 142 12.60 -13.40 13.36
N ALA A 143 13.31 -14.05 14.29
CA ALA A 143 14.65 -13.65 14.70
C ALA A 143 15.68 -13.80 13.57
N VAL A 144 15.63 -14.90 12.80
CA VAL A 144 16.49 -15.10 11.63
C VAL A 144 16.17 -14.08 10.54
N ALA A 145 14.89 -13.85 10.24
CA ALA A 145 14.46 -12.85 9.26
C ALA A 145 14.95 -11.45 9.64
N ARG A 146 14.82 -11.07 10.92
CA ARG A 146 15.39 -9.82 11.43
C ARG A 146 16.89 -9.76 11.21
N ARG A 147 17.64 -10.77 11.62
CA ARG A 147 19.11 -10.79 11.46
C ARG A 147 19.53 -10.62 9.99
N ARG A 148 18.72 -11.11 9.05
CA ARG A 148 18.96 -10.96 7.61
C ARG A 148 18.66 -9.54 7.12
N LEU A 149 17.63 -8.91 7.66
CA LEU A 149 17.18 -7.56 7.30
C LEU A 149 17.87 -6.44 8.11
N THR A 150 18.70 -6.78 9.09
CA THR A 150 19.54 -5.82 9.81
C THR A 150 20.92 -5.77 9.16
N PRO A 151 21.34 -4.61 8.61
CA PRO A 151 22.70 -4.42 8.12
C PRO A 151 23.71 -4.75 9.22
N ASN A 152 24.80 -5.44 8.87
CA ASN A 152 25.86 -5.87 9.81
C ASN A 152 25.42 -6.85 10.93
N GLY A 153 24.17 -7.33 10.94
CA GLY A 153 23.65 -8.28 11.95
C GLY A 153 24.21 -9.72 11.84
N GLY A 154 25.16 -9.99 10.94
CA GLY A 154 25.83 -11.29 10.80
C GLY A 154 27.19 -11.17 10.10
N ARG A 155 28.00 -12.25 10.13
CA ARG A 155 29.36 -12.38 9.54
C ARG A 155 29.42 -12.18 8.00
N GLY A 156 29.06 -11.01 7.48
CA GLY A 156 29.26 -10.66 6.08
C GLY A 156 28.48 -9.43 5.62
N SER A 157 29.03 -8.75 4.61
CA SER A 157 28.42 -7.66 3.86
C SER A 157 27.10 -8.13 3.21
N ARG A 158 25.97 -7.72 3.80
CA ARG A 158 24.64 -7.80 3.19
C ARG A 158 24.14 -6.39 2.97
N SER A 159 23.54 -6.13 1.81
CA SER A 159 22.89 -4.88 1.50
C SER A 159 21.39 -5.02 1.79
N VAL A 160 20.83 -4.02 2.46
CA VAL A 160 19.39 -3.91 2.69
C VAL A 160 18.95 -2.60 2.08
N GLU A 161 18.02 -2.67 1.15
CA GLU A 161 17.41 -1.52 0.50
C GLU A 161 15.93 -1.45 0.88
N VAL A 162 15.43 -0.24 1.09
CA VAL A 162 14.01 0.05 1.24
C VAL A 162 13.59 0.91 0.05
N PHE A 163 12.75 0.35 -0.81
CA PHE A 163 12.17 1.05 -1.95
C PHE A 163 10.75 1.51 -1.59
N SER A 164 10.58 2.78 -1.23
CA SER A 164 9.33 3.28 -0.66
C SER A 164 9.01 4.71 -1.09
N SER A 165 7.71 4.98 -1.15
CA SER A 165 7.14 6.31 -1.34
C SER A 165 6.73 6.97 -0.02
N MET A 166 6.78 6.22 1.09
CA MET A 166 6.45 6.72 2.40
C MET A 166 7.58 7.62 2.93
N PRO A 167 7.24 8.69 3.68
CA PRO A 167 8.25 9.51 4.32
C PRO A 167 9.01 8.69 5.38
N ILE A 168 10.33 8.66 5.26
CA ILE A 168 11.24 8.01 6.19
C ILE A 168 12.15 9.10 6.75
N ASP A 169 11.93 9.46 8.02
CA ASP A 169 12.68 10.55 8.68
C ASP A 169 14.05 10.08 9.20
N GLU A 170 14.17 8.81 9.59
CA GLU A 170 15.40 8.21 10.12
C GLU A 170 15.76 6.97 9.28
N THR A 171 16.93 7.00 8.65
CA THR A 171 17.47 5.85 7.92
C THR A 171 18.47 5.09 8.80
N PRO A 172 18.24 3.79 9.10
CA PRO A 172 19.17 3.00 9.90
C PRO A 172 20.52 2.83 9.21
N ASP A 173 21.60 2.79 9.99
CA ASP A 173 22.95 2.58 9.48
C ASP A 173 23.05 1.32 8.62
N GLY A 174 23.61 1.49 7.41
CA GLY A 174 23.78 0.40 6.43
C GLY A 174 22.52 0.01 5.66
N VAL A 175 21.38 0.67 5.87
CA VAL A 175 20.20 0.57 5.02
C VAL A 175 20.27 1.64 3.93
N THR A 176 20.06 1.25 2.67
CA THR A 176 19.84 2.19 1.57
C THR A 176 18.35 2.47 1.44
N VAL A 177 17.95 3.74 1.30
CA VAL A 177 16.56 4.11 1.02
C VAL A 177 16.51 4.67 -0.40
N THR A 178 15.73 4.02 -1.25
CA THR A 178 15.46 4.46 -2.62
C THR A 178 14.02 4.94 -2.69
N VAL A 179 13.84 6.17 -3.15
CA VAL A 179 12.51 6.78 -3.25
C VAL A 179 11.75 6.17 -4.41
N ASN A 180 10.56 5.62 -4.14
CA ASN A 180 9.61 5.26 -5.18
C ASN A 180 8.87 6.52 -5.65
N GLY A 181 9.41 7.16 -6.68
CA GLY A 181 8.84 8.36 -7.28
C GLY A 181 7.59 8.11 -8.14
N PHE A 182 7.13 6.87 -8.35
CA PHE A 182 6.05 6.52 -9.29
C PHE A 182 6.36 6.85 -10.77
N ASP A 183 7.64 6.90 -11.15
CA ASP A 183 8.06 7.26 -12.52
C ASP A 183 7.49 6.32 -13.59
N TRP A 184 7.56 5.00 -13.36
CA TRP A 184 6.98 4.00 -14.26
C TRP A 184 5.47 4.20 -14.44
N THR A 185 4.74 4.47 -13.36
CA THR A 185 3.29 4.70 -13.44
C THR A 185 2.97 5.91 -14.32
N ARG A 186 3.73 7.00 -14.18
CA ARG A 186 3.52 8.21 -14.99
C ARG A 186 3.90 8.00 -16.45
N SER A 187 5.03 7.35 -16.72
CA SER A 187 5.46 7.08 -18.10
C SER A 187 4.51 6.10 -18.81
N ARG A 188 4.05 5.07 -18.11
CA ARG A 188 3.24 3.99 -18.68
C ARG A 188 1.80 4.40 -19.03
N PHE A 189 1.21 5.29 -18.22
CA PHE A 189 -0.22 5.64 -18.35
C PHE A 189 -0.47 7.08 -18.83
N GLY A 190 0.57 7.91 -18.96
CA GLY A 190 0.41 9.31 -19.37
C GLY A 190 -0.42 10.13 -18.36
N PRO A 191 -0.71 11.41 -18.63
CA PRO A 191 -1.58 12.21 -17.76
C PRO A 191 -3.05 11.79 -17.88
N PRO A 192 -3.84 11.80 -16.78
CA PRO A 192 -5.25 11.47 -16.83
C PRO A 192 -6.07 12.60 -17.46
N ARG A 193 -7.26 12.25 -17.97
CA ARG A 193 -8.31 13.24 -18.24
C ARG A 193 -8.84 13.82 -16.93
N ILE A 194 -8.60 15.11 -16.70
CA ILE A 194 -9.07 15.82 -15.50
C ILE A 194 -10.49 16.34 -15.71
N THR A 195 -11.38 16.09 -14.75
CA THR A 195 -12.76 16.59 -14.73
C THR A 195 -12.92 17.72 -13.72
N THR A 196 -13.98 18.52 -13.89
CA THR A 196 -14.38 19.52 -12.89
C THR A 196 -14.81 18.86 -11.57
N GLY A 197 -14.65 19.57 -10.45
CA GLY A 197 -15.09 19.12 -9.13
C GLY A 197 -14.09 18.17 -8.46
N ALA A 198 -14.63 17.31 -7.60
CA ALA A 198 -13.83 16.42 -6.76
C ALA A 198 -14.18 14.93 -6.93
N ASP A 199 -13.28 14.06 -6.51
CA ASP A 199 -13.57 12.67 -6.18
C ASP A 199 -13.22 12.39 -4.72
N LEU A 200 -14.00 11.51 -4.10
CA LEU A 200 -13.81 11.07 -2.72
C LEU A 200 -13.14 9.71 -2.68
N VAL A 201 -12.17 9.55 -1.77
CA VAL A 201 -11.50 8.28 -1.52
C VAL A 201 -12.00 7.69 -0.21
N GLY A 202 -12.54 6.49 -0.32
CA GLY A 202 -13.07 5.76 0.81
C GLY A 202 -11.99 5.18 1.72
N THR A 203 -12.43 4.68 2.87
CA THR A 203 -11.55 4.15 3.93
C THR A 203 -12.22 2.98 4.64
N SER A 204 -11.43 2.09 5.23
CA SER A 204 -11.93 0.99 6.06
C SER A 204 -12.16 1.35 7.53
N LEU A 205 -12.03 2.61 7.92
CA LEU A 205 -12.08 3.00 9.34
C LEU A 205 -13.39 2.60 10.01
N VAL A 206 -14.51 2.71 9.29
CA VAL A 206 -15.84 2.27 9.76
C VAL A 206 -15.87 0.75 9.94
N GLU A 207 -15.38 0.00 8.95
CA GLU A 207 -15.36 -1.47 8.97
C GLU A 207 -14.43 -2.05 10.03
N THR A 208 -13.39 -1.29 10.40
CA THR A 208 -12.51 -1.62 11.53
C THR A 208 -13.06 -1.16 12.87
N GLY A 209 -14.23 -0.52 12.90
CA GLY A 209 -14.86 0.00 14.10
C GLY A 209 -14.14 1.20 14.73
N VAL A 210 -13.21 1.83 14.01
CA VAL A 210 -12.46 3.00 14.52
C VAL A 210 -13.33 4.25 14.49
N VAL A 211 -14.10 4.42 13.42
CA VAL A 211 -14.94 5.60 13.17
C VAL A 211 -16.40 5.19 13.15
N ASP A 212 -17.23 6.02 13.77
CA ASP A 212 -18.69 5.89 13.74
C ASP A 212 -19.23 6.02 12.31
N GLY A 213 -20.10 5.08 11.92
CA GLY A 213 -20.62 4.99 10.56
C GLY A 213 -21.52 6.17 10.17
N GLU A 214 -22.40 6.61 11.07
CA GLU A 214 -23.33 7.72 10.79
C GLU A 214 -22.56 9.03 10.57
N ARG A 215 -21.65 9.34 11.49
CA ARG A 215 -20.79 10.53 11.40
C ARG A 215 -19.93 10.50 10.14
N TYR A 216 -19.46 9.33 9.73
CA TYR A 216 -18.73 9.16 8.47
C TYR A 216 -19.61 9.48 7.25
N LEU A 217 -20.84 8.97 7.19
CA LEU A 217 -21.73 9.25 6.06
C LEU A 217 -22.11 10.74 5.99
N ASP A 218 -22.39 11.38 7.13
CA ASP A 218 -22.67 12.82 7.18
C ASP A 218 -21.48 13.64 6.65
N ALA A 219 -20.26 13.25 7.01
CA ALA A 219 -19.05 13.88 6.51
C ALA A 219 -18.88 13.71 5.00
N VAL A 220 -19.10 12.51 4.47
CA VAL A 220 -19.07 12.24 3.02
C VAL A 220 -20.11 13.10 2.31
N ARG A 221 -21.34 13.19 2.84
CA ARG A 221 -22.42 14.02 2.27
C ARG A 221 -22.02 15.49 2.23
N LEU A 222 -21.46 16.01 3.31
CA LEU A 222 -20.99 17.39 3.39
C LEU A 222 -19.85 17.66 2.41
N LEU A 223 -18.84 16.80 2.37
CA LEU A 223 -17.70 16.95 1.46
C LEU A 223 -18.16 16.89 -0.01
N ALA A 224 -19.07 15.98 -0.33
CA ALA A 224 -19.62 15.85 -1.68
C ALA A 224 -20.32 17.12 -2.13
N LYS A 225 -21.16 17.71 -1.28
CA LYS A 225 -21.85 18.97 -1.55
C LYS A 225 -20.88 20.14 -1.68
N THR A 226 -19.98 20.30 -0.71
CA THR A 226 -19.07 21.46 -0.62
C THR A 226 -18.07 21.51 -1.78
N HIS A 227 -17.58 20.35 -2.23
CA HIS A 227 -16.54 20.28 -3.24
C HIS A 227 -17.04 19.80 -4.61
N GLY A 228 -18.36 19.60 -4.76
CA GLY A 228 -18.96 19.08 -5.98
C GLY A 228 -18.39 17.71 -6.35
N ALA A 229 -18.28 16.81 -5.38
CA ALA A 229 -17.76 15.47 -5.64
C ALA A 229 -18.77 14.65 -6.45
N ARG A 230 -18.28 13.88 -7.43
CA ARG A 230 -19.15 13.06 -8.31
C ARG A 230 -18.96 11.56 -8.11
N ARG A 231 -17.77 11.15 -7.69
CA ARG A 231 -17.44 9.74 -7.50
C ARG A 231 -16.88 9.48 -6.13
N TYR A 232 -17.12 8.27 -5.67
CA TYR A 232 -16.56 7.72 -4.44
C TYR A 232 -15.79 6.45 -4.79
N PHE A 233 -14.45 6.52 -4.70
CA PHE A 233 -13.57 5.37 -4.87
C PHE A 233 -13.58 4.54 -3.59
N ALA A 234 -14.38 3.49 -3.59
CA ALA A 234 -14.58 2.63 -2.44
C ALA A 234 -13.29 1.88 -2.08
N HIS A 235 -12.97 1.87 -0.79
CA HIS A 235 -11.93 1.00 -0.29
C HIS A 235 -12.40 -0.47 -0.33
N ARG A 236 -11.50 -1.40 -0.68
CA ARG A 236 -11.83 -2.83 -0.92
C ARG A 236 -12.54 -3.54 0.23
N ARG A 237 -12.38 -3.04 1.46
CA ARG A 237 -12.99 -3.60 2.67
C ARG A 237 -14.39 -3.06 2.95
N GLU A 238 -14.83 -2.02 2.26
CA GLU A 238 -16.12 -1.38 2.55
C GLU A 238 -17.30 -2.29 2.21
N SER A 239 -18.25 -2.36 3.13
CA SER A 239 -19.41 -3.23 2.97
C SER A 239 -20.31 -2.75 1.84
N ALA A 240 -20.96 -3.70 1.15
CA ALA A 240 -21.90 -3.36 0.09
C ALA A 240 -23.09 -2.54 0.61
N GLU A 241 -23.55 -2.83 1.82
CA GLU A 241 -24.63 -2.10 2.51
C GLU A 241 -24.27 -0.63 2.72
N LYS A 242 -23.10 -0.34 3.32
CA LYS A 242 -22.64 1.04 3.54
C LYS A 242 -22.52 1.80 2.22
N LEU A 243 -21.97 1.16 1.20
CA LEU A 243 -21.78 1.78 -0.11
C LEU A 243 -23.10 2.03 -0.85
N HIS A 244 -24.07 1.12 -0.73
CA HIS A 244 -25.40 1.33 -1.28
C HIS A 244 -26.09 2.52 -0.61
N ARG A 245 -26.01 2.59 0.72
CA ARG A 245 -26.58 3.70 1.49
C ARG A 245 -25.91 5.03 1.15
N LEU A 246 -24.58 5.05 1.06
CA LEU A 246 -23.80 6.22 0.64
C LEU A 246 -24.22 6.69 -0.75
N ALA A 247 -24.38 5.78 -1.72
CA ALA A 247 -24.85 6.12 -3.06
C ALA A 247 -26.25 6.75 -3.03
N ALA A 248 -27.18 6.16 -2.28
CA ALA A 248 -28.56 6.62 -2.16
C ALA A 248 -28.66 8.01 -1.52
N GLU A 249 -27.86 8.28 -0.47
CA GLU A 249 -27.95 9.53 0.28
C GLU A 249 -27.15 10.70 -0.33
N THR A 250 -26.17 10.41 -1.18
CA THR A 250 -25.27 11.44 -1.74
C THR A 250 -25.38 11.60 -3.26
N GLY A 251 -25.94 10.62 -3.96
CA GLY A 251 -25.95 10.57 -5.42
C GLY A 251 -24.57 10.30 -6.04
N LEU A 252 -23.55 9.99 -5.24
CA LEU A 252 -22.20 9.69 -5.73
C LEU A 252 -22.18 8.39 -6.52
N GLN A 253 -21.46 8.40 -7.64
CA GLN A 253 -21.13 7.17 -8.35
C GLN A 253 -20.09 6.39 -7.54
N ILE A 254 -20.50 5.23 -7.02
CA ILE A 254 -19.58 4.32 -6.33
C ILE A 254 -18.70 3.62 -7.37
N VAL A 255 -17.40 3.81 -7.25
CA VAL A 255 -16.39 3.12 -8.05
C VAL A 255 -15.68 2.11 -7.15
N ARG A 256 -15.61 0.84 -7.58
CA ARG A 256 -14.80 -0.19 -6.93
C ARG A 256 -13.56 -0.47 -7.80
N PRO A 257 -12.40 0.12 -7.49
CA PRO A 257 -11.17 -0.07 -8.27
C PRO A 257 -10.76 -1.53 -8.41
N ASP A 258 -10.50 -1.97 -9.65
CA ASP A 258 -9.90 -3.29 -9.95
C ASP A 258 -8.35 -3.26 -9.89
N LEU A 259 -7.77 -2.07 -9.76
CA LEU A 259 -6.34 -1.79 -9.62
C LEU A 259 -6.08 -0.85 -8.43
N PRO A 260 -4.82 -0.71 -7.97
CA PRO A 260 -4.44 0.34 -7.03
C PRO A 260 -4.89 1.72 -7.49
N LEU A 261 -5.30 2.57 -6.54
CA LEU A 261 -5.93 3.85 -6.84
C LEU A 261 -5.00 4.78 -7.63
N GLU A 262 -3.68 4.66 -7.45
CA GLU A 262 -2.66 5.40 -8.19
C GLU A 262 -2.73 5.11 -9.69
N LEU A 263 -2.96 3.84 -10.07
CA LEU A 263 -3.11 3.46 -11.48
C LEU A 263 -4.47 3.91 -12.03
N ILE A 264 -5.55 3.77 -11.25
CA ILE A 264 -6.87 4.22 -11.65
C ILE A 264 -6.91 5.74 -11.84
N ALA A 265 -6.32 6.50 -10.91
CA ALA A 265 -6.26 7.94 -10.97
C ALA A 265 -5.44 8.40 -12.18
N ARG A 266 -4.35 7.68 -12.52
CA ARG A 266 -3.53 7.99 -13.70
C ARG A 266 -4.20 7.64 -15.03
N ARG A 267 -4.95 6.54 -15.09
CA ARG A 267 -5.77 6.20 -16.28
C ARG A 267 -6.94 7.16 -16.45
N GLY A 268 -7.47 7.67 -15.34
CA GLY A 268 -8.58 8.60 -15.31
C GLY A 268 -9.89 8.02 -15.86
N PRO A 269 -10.92 8.87 -16.02
CA PRO A 269 -10.94 10.27 -15.62
C PRO A 269 -10.73 10.46 -14.10
N ILE A 270 -10.23 11.62 -13.68
CA ILE A 270 -10.05 11.97 -12.26
C ILE A 270 -10.49 13.43 -12.02
N GLY A 271 -11.10 13.71 -10.87
CA GLY A 271 -11.46 15.06 -10.45
C GLY A 271 -10.23 15.93 -10.25
N ARG A 272 -10.38 17.24 -10.46
CA ARG A 272 -9.31 18.22 -10.18
C ARG A 272 -8.92 18.24 -8.70
N MET A 273 -9.83 17.81 -7.82
CA MET A 273 -9.55 17.60 -6.40
C MET A 273 -9.81 16.14 -6.02
N ILE A 274 -8.90 15.54 -5.25
CA ILE A 274 -9.11 14.24 -4.61
C ILE A 274 -9.17 14.48 -3.10
N LEU A 275 -10.31 14.12 -2.51
CA LEU A 275 -10.57 14.24 -1.08
C LEU A 275 -10.40 12.87 -0.44
N SER A 276 -9.45 12.73 0.49
CA SER A 276 -9.20 11.47 1.18
C SER A 276 -9.26 11.68 2.68
N PHE A 277 -9.96 10.78 3.38
CA PHE A 277 -9.72 10.59 4.81
C PHE A 277 -8.31 10.01 5.02
N PRO A 278 -7.75 10.03 6.25
CA PRO A 278 -6.38 9.59 6.48
C PRO A 278 -6.17 8.15 6.00
N SER A 279 -5.29 8.01 5.01
CA SER A 279 -4.99 6.78 4.29
C SER A 279 -3.60 6.91 3.65
N THR A 280 -2.91 5.81 3.38
CA THR A 280 -1.58 5.85 2.73
C THR A 280 -1.61 6.50 1.35
N VAL A 281 -2.78 6.52 0.70
CA VAL A 281 -2.99 7.15 -0.61
C VAL A 281 -2.66 8.65 -0.62
N VAL A 282 -2.66 9.32 0.53
CA VAL A 282 -2.29 10.74 0.62
C VAL A 282 -0.79 10.96 0.37
N HIS A 283 0.04 9.94 0.54
CA HIS A 283 1.47 9.99 0.22
C HIS A 283 1.77 9.55 -1.22
N THR A 284 0.97 8.64 -1.76
CA THR A 284 1.24 8.02 -3.06
C THR A 284 0.58 8.76 -4.23
N LEU A 285 -0.65 9.26 -4.06
CA LEU A 285 -1.38 9.95 -5.12
C LEU A 285 -0.69 11.24 -5.59
N PRO A 286 -0.13 12.11 -4.72
CA PRO A 286 0.63 13.27 -5.18
C PRO A 286 1.80 12.88 -6.11
N LEU A 287 2.50 11.78 -5.79
CA LEU A 287 3.62 11.29 -6.60
C LEU A 287 3.15 10.69 -7.93
N ALA A 288 2.09 9.88 -7.90
CA ALA A 288 1.50 9.30 -9.12
C ALA A 288 0.92 10.38 -10.04
N LEU A 289 0.38 11.47 -9.48
CA LEU A 289 -0.24 12.56 -10.22
C LEU A 289 0.69 13.76 -10.44
N ALA A 290 1.96 13.65 -10.09
CA ALA A 290 2.95 14.69 -10.35
C ALA A 290 2.94 15.11 -11.83
N GLY A 291 3.10 16.42 -12.07
CA GLY A 291 2.99 17.03 -13.39
C GLY A 291 1.57 17.18 -13.93
N THR A 292 0.54 17.17 -13.06
CA THR A 292 -0.86 17.42 -13.42
C THR A 292 -1.48 18.48 -12.51
N ASP A 293 -2.64 19.03 -12.90
CA ASP A 293 -3.37 20.02 -12.10
C ASP A 293 -4.23 19.39 -10.97
N VAL A 294 -4.07 18.08 -10.71
CA VAL A 294 -4.85 17.39 -9.67
C VAL A 294 -4.27 17.72 -8.31
N ARG A 295 -5.13 18.17 -7.40
CA ARG A 295 -4.79 18.43 -6.00
C ARG A 295 -5.34 17.31 -5.12
N VAL A 296 -4.52 16.87 -4.17
CA VAL A 296 -4.96 15.94 -3.13
C VAL A 296 -5.19 16.76 -1.85
N ALA A 297 -6.25 16.44 -1.12
CA ALA A 297 -6.55 17.01 0.17
C ALA A 297 -6.90 15.93 1.19
N VAL A 298 -6.36 16.08 2.42
CA VAL A 298 -6.71 15.21 3.55
C VAL A 298 -7.87 15.83 4.31
N CYS A 299 -8.93 15.05 4.51
CA CYS A 299 -10.05 15.35 5.37
C CYS A 299 -9.78 14.74 6.76
N ASP A 300 -9.57 15.58 7.76
CA ASP A 300 -9.32 15.09 9.12
C ASP A 300 -10.53 14.36 9.71
N ILE A 301 -10.27 13.35 10.53
CA ILE A 301 -11.28 12.70 11.35
C ILE A 301 -11.45 13.52 12.63
N ASP A 302 -12.68 13.96 12.90
CA ASP A 302 -13.01 14.57 14.18
C ASP A 302 -12.86 13.53 15.30
N PRO A 303 -12.11 13.81 16.38
CA PRO A 303 -12.00 12.91 17.53
C PRO A 303 -13.34 12.45 18.09
N ALA A 304 -14.41 13.26 17.98
CA ALA A 304 -15.76 12.90 18.41
C ALA A 304 -16.40 11.78 17.56
N TRP A 305 -15.83 11.44 16.41
CA TRP A 305 -16.27 10.30 15.58
C TRP A 305 -15.64 8.98 16.01
N LEU A 306 -14.62 9.02 16.87
CA LEU A 306 -13.93 7.83 17.31
C LEU A 306 -14.85 7.03 18.25
N THR A 307 -15.00 5.74 17.94
CA THR A 307 -15.81 4.85 18.79
C THR A 307 -15.01 4.43 20.03
N ALA A 308 -15.67 3.78 21.00
CA ALA A 308 -14.99 3.15 22.13
C ALA A 308 -13.97 2.06 21.72
N ASN A 309 -14.09 1.51 20.51
CA ASN A 309 -13.16 0.52 19.95
C ASN A 309 -11.94 1.16 19.28
N ALA A 310 -11.92 2.50 19.13
CA ALA A 310 -10.77 3.22 18.62
C ALA A 310 -9.63 3.16 19.63
N SER A 311 -8.80 2.13 19.48
CA SER A 311 -7.57 2.02 20.28
C SER A 311 -6.71 3.29 20.12
N PRO A 312 -5.89 3.65 21.14
CA PRO A 312 -4.89 4.73 21.02
C PRO A 312 -3.99 4.59 19.78
N ARG A 313 -3.86 3.36 19.28
CA ARG A 313 -3.20 3.03 18.01
C ARG A 313 -3.83 3.69 16.80
N ALA A 314 -5.14 3.60 16.69
CA ALA A 314 -5.87 4.17 15.56
C ALA A 314 -5.72 5.70 15.55
N GLN A 315 -5.74 6.32 16.73
CA GLN A 315 -5.48 7.76 16.89
C GLN A 315 -4.07 8.14 16.43
N GLY A 316 -3.04 7.39 16.85
CA GLY A 316 -1.66 7.60 16.41
C GLY A 316 -1.45 7.40 14.90
N PHE A 317 -2.18 6.46 14.28
CA PHE A 317 -2.17 6.29 12.83
C PHE A 317 -2.80 7.50 12.12
N LEU A 318 -3.98 7.95 12.56
CA LEU A 318 -4.67 9.09 11.98
C LEU A 318 -3.81 10.37 12.06
N SER A 319 -3.23 10.64 13.24
CA SER A 319 -2.35 11.79 13.44
C SER A 319 -1.04 11.65 12.66
N GLY A 320 -0.46 10.45 12.59
CA GLY A 320 0.78 10.18 11.87
C GLY A 320 0.63 10.36 10.36
N VAL A 321 -0.43 9.82 9.75
CA VAL A 321 -0.69 9.94 8.31
C VAL A 321 -0.98 11.39 7.94
N THR A 322 -1.89 12.06 8.66
CA THR A 322 -2.16 13.49 8.42
C THR A 322 -0.90 14.33 8.62
N GLY A 323 -0.12 14.03 9.66
CA GLY A 323 1.09 14.75 10.05
C GLY A 323 2.21 14.69 9.02
N THR A 324 2.41 13.52 8.41
CA THR A 324 3.54 13.24 7.51
C THR A 324 3.21 13.41 6.02
N ALA A 325 1.95 13.68 5.68
CA ALA A 325 1.52 13.96 4.30
C ALA A 325 2.08 15.31 3.84
N ARG A 326 3.26 15.29 3.20
CA ARG A 326 3.87 16.45 2.54
C ARG A 326 3.07 16.76 1.26
N ASP A 327 2.95 18.05 0.92
CA ASP A 327 2.29 18.54 -0.32
C ASP A 327 0.78 18.23 -0.46
N VAL A 328 0.08 18.02 0.65
CA VAL A 328 -1.37 17.80 0.68
C VAL A 328 -2.08 18.94 1.40
N GLN A 329 -3.18 19.44 0.82
CA GLN A 329 -4.00 20.45 1.48
C GLN A 329 -4.79 19.81 2.63
N ARG A 330 -4.67 20.35 3.85
CA ARG A 330 -5.54 19.93 4.96
C ARG A 330 -6.85 20.70 4.92
N LEU A 331 -7.97 19.98 4.94
CA LEU A 331 -9.29 20.58 5.08
C LEU A 331 -9.67 20.54 6.56
N ALA A 332 -9.80 21.72 7.16
CA ALA A 332 -10.16 21.88 8.56
C ALA A 332 -11.55 21.30 8.84
N ARG A 333 -11.74 20.87 10.09
CA ARG A 333 -12.95 20.24 10.61
C ARG A 333 -14.15 21.15 10.36
N SER A 334 -15.02 20.75 9.45
CA SER A 334 -16.35 21.35 9.36
C SER A 334 -17.13 20.88 10.58
N SER A 335 -17.16 21.70 11.63
CA SER A 335 -18.12 21.53 12.71
C SER A 335 -19.51 21.52 12.08
N VAL A 336 -20.21 20.38 12.15
CA VAL A 336 -21.65 20.35 11.95
C VAL A 336 -22.21 21.17 13.12
N GLN A 337 -22.47 22.45 12.90
CA GLN A 337 -23.33 23.22 13.77
C GLN A 337 -24.70 22.55 13.69
N THR A 338 -25.04 21.81 14.73
CA THR A 338 -26.42 21.39 15.00
C THR A 338 -27.23 22.67 15.21
N GLY A 339 -27.89 23.12 14.14
CA GLY A 339 -29.08 23.97 14.22
C GLY A 339 -30.32 23.10 14.22
#